data_AF-A0ABC9TRZ8-F1
#
_entry.id   AF-A0ABC9TRZ8-F1
#
_cell.length_a   1.000
_cell.length_b   1.000
_cell.length_c   1.000
_cell.angle_alpha   90.00
_cell.angle_beta   90.00
_cell.angle_gamma   90.00
#
_symmetry.space_group_name_H-M   'P 1'
#
loop_
_entity.id
_entity.type
_entity.pdbx_description
1 polymer ?
#
loop_
_entity_poly.entity_id
_entity_poly.type
_entity_poly.pdbx_seq_one_letter_code
_entity_poly.pdbx_strand_id
1 'polypeptide(L)' 'VCCKWFRWSVLPQAGTLEAEIFRDKDLKRCAVCGRVFVPKSNRGKDCPDCAASVYRRQKTESERKRRSTVDS' A
#
# COMPACT_ATOMS: atom_id res chain seq x y z
N VAL A 1 -11.46 10.34 8.95
CA VAL A 1 -12.03 9.54 10.06
C VAL A 1 -10.98 8.57 10.58
N CYS A 2 -10.22 8.92 11.63
CA CYS A 2 -9.41 7.99 12.44
C CYS A 2 -8.72 8.72 13.61
N CYS A 3 -9.52 9.36 14.47
CA CYS A 3 -9.05 9.68 15.81
C CYS A 3 -9.02 8.37 16.63
N LYS A 4 -8.02 8.20 17.50
CA LYS A 4 -7.87 7.02 18.35
C LYS A 4 -9.14 6.77 19.18
N TRP A 5 -9.78 7.81 19.71
CA TRP A 5 -11.04 7.66 20.44
C TRP A 5 -12.15 7.00 19.61
N PHE A 6 -12.34 7.42 18.35
CA PHE A 6 -13.38 6.87 17.47
C PHE A 6 -13.14 5.38 17.20
N ARG A 7 -11.88 4.99 16.93
CA ARG A 7 -11.53 3.60 16.64
C ARG A 7 -11.70 2.67 17.84
N TRP A 8 -11.44 3.15 19.05
CA TRP A 8 -11.43 2.30 20.25
C TRP A 8 -12.71 2.38 21.08
N SER A 9 -13.51 3.43 20.90
CA SER A 9 -14.74 3.64 21.68
C SER A 9 -15.99 3.36 20.86
N VAL A 10 -16.00 3.71 19.57
CA VAL A 10 -17.21 3.65 18.73
C VAL A 10 -17.24 2.36 17.91
N LEU A 11 -16.13 1.99 17.26
CA LEU A 11 -16.10 0.80 16.39
C LEU A 11 -16.33 -0.54 17.13
N PRO A 12 -15.85 -0.78 18.37
CA PRO A 12 -16.14 -2.03 19.08
C PRO A 12 -17.63 -2.22 19.39
N GLN A 13 -18.40 -1.13 19.48
CA GLN A 13 -19.85 -1.15 19.69
C GLN A 13 -20.62 -1.31 18.37
N ALA A 14 -19.96 -1.13 17.23
CA ALA A 14 -20.56 -1.10 15.90
C ALA A 14 -19.66 -1.81 14.87
N GLY A 15 -19.51 -3.13 15.02
CA GLY A 15 -18.64 -3.95 14.16
C GLY A 15 -19.04 -3.95 12.67
N THR A 16 -20.32 -3.74 12.37
CA THR A 16 -20.80 -3.55 10.98
C THR A 16 -20.27 -2.26 10.36
N LEU A 17 -20.19 -1.18 11.16
CA LEU A 17 -19.66 0.11 10.75
C LEU A 17 -18.13 0.05 10.53
N GLU A 18 -17.41 -0.72 11.36
CA GLU A 18 -16.00 -1.00 11.13
C GLU A 18 -15.82 -1.74 9.79
N ALA A 19 -16.57 -2.82 9.57
CA ALA A 19 -16.52 -3.54 8.31
C ALA A 19 -16.89 -2.63 7.13
N GLU A 20 -17.87 -1.74 7.24
CA GLU A 20 -18.25 -0.81 6.15
C GLU A 20 -17.19 0.25 5.84
N ILE A 21 -16.54 0.80 6.87
CA ILE A 21 -15.49 1.82 6.71
C ILE A 21 -14.19 1.23 6.13
N PHE A 22 -13.90 -0.04 6.42
CA PHE A 22 -12.66 -0.71 5.98
C PHE A 22 -12.84 -1.62 4.75
N ARG A 23 -14.03 -2.20 4.49
CA ARG A 23 -14.29 -3.11 3.36
C ARG A 23 -13.82 -2.56 2.01
N ASP A 24 -14.09 -1.29 1.72
CA ASP A 24 -13.71 -0.67 0.44
C ASP A 24 -12.22 -0.30 0.36
N LYS A 25 -11.53 -0.19 1.50
CA LYS A 25 -10.08 0.06 1.55
C LYS A 25 -9.27 -1.23 1.40
N ASP A 26 -9.93 -2.37 1.59
CA ASP A 26 -9.27 -3.67 1.61
C ASP A 26 -9.00 -4.20 0.20
N LEU A 27 -9.50 -3.57 -0.86
CA LEU A 27 -9.24 -4.00 -2.22
C LEU A 27 -8.75 -2.84 -3.09
N LYS A 28 -7.56 -3.00 -3.66
CA LYS A 28 -6.97 -2.06 -4.63
C LYS A 28 -6.65 -2.77 -5.93
N ARG A 29 -6.57 -2.01 -7.02
CA ARG A 29 -6.02 -2.50 -8.29
C ARG A 29 -4.53 -2.25 -8.33
N CYS A 30 -3.76 -3.25 -8.75
CA CYS A 30 -2.33 -3.12 -8.95
C CYS A 30 -2.04 -2.13 -10.09
N ALA A 31 -1.15 -1.17 -9.86
CA ALA A 31 -0.76 -0.20 -10.87
C ALA A 31 0.01 -0.81 -12.06
N VAL A 32 0.59 -2.00 -11.89
CA VAL A 32 1.38 -2.71 -12.93
C VAL A 32 0.51 -3.64 -13.77
N CYS A 33 -0.25 -4.52 -13.13
CA CYS A 33 -1.00 -5.58 -13.83
C CYS A 33 -2.54 -5.41 -13.77
N GLY A 34 -3.04 -4.40 -13.07
CA GLY A 34 -4.49 -4.11 -12.97
C GLY A 34 -5.30 -5.08 -12.10
N ARG A 35 -4.69 -6.18 -11.63
CA ARG A 35 -5.34 -7.20 -10.79
C ARG A 35 -5.76 -6.59 -9.45
N VAL A 36 -6.95 -6.99 -8.98
CA VAL A 36 -7.43 -6.62 -7.64
C VAL A 36 -6.64 -7.41 -6.59
N PHE A 37 -6.16 -6.74 -5.54
CA PHE A 37 -5.40 -7.34 -4.45
C PHE A 37 -5.74 -6.67 -3.12
N VAL A 38 -5.48 -7.38 -2.02
CA VAL A 38 -5.61 -6.84 -0.67
C VAL A 38 -4.32 -6.12 -0.27
N PRO A 39 -4.33 -4.79 -0.08
CA PRO A 39 -3.13 -4.07 0.28
C PRO A 39 -2.82 -4.25 1.77
N LYS A 40 -1.58 -4.64 2.10
CA LYS A 40 -1.10 -4.72 3.49
C LYS A 40 -1.07 -3.36 4.20
N SER A 41 -1.08 -2.26 3.46
CA SER A 41 -1.13 -0.89 3.99
C SER A 41 -1.82 0.08 3.05
N ASN A 42 -2.28 1.21 3.56
CA ASN A 42 -2.86 2.29 2.75
C ASN A 42 -1.89 2.83 1.68
N ARG A 43 -0.57 2.63 1.82
CA ARG A 43 0.45 3.03 0.82
C ARG A 43 0.70 1.99 -0.27
N GLY A 44 0.16 0.77 -0.15
CA GLY A 44 0.32 -0.27 -1.17
C GLY A 44 -0.32 0.13 -2.50
N LYS A 45 0.45 0.09 -3.59
CA LYS A 45 0.03 0.39 -4.97
C LYS A 45 0.10 -0.84 -5.89
N ASP A 46 0.99 -1.76 -5.57
CA ASP A 46 1.27 -2.94 -6.40
C ASP A 46 0.86 -4.21 -5.66
N CYS A 47 0.38 -5.21 -6.40
CA CYS A 47 0.12 -6.53 -5.83
C CYS A 47 1.45 -7.18 -5.38
N PRO A 48 1.41 -8.20 -4.50
CA PRO A 48 2.62 -8.83 -3.97
C PRO A 48 3.60 -9.30 -5.05
N ASP A 49 3.07 -9.85 -6.16
CA ASP A 49 3.87 -10.35 -7.27
C ASP A 49 4.60 -9.22 -8.01
N CYS A 50 3.89 -8.12 -8.30
CA CYS A 50 4.47 -6.97 -9.00
C CYS A 50 5.37 -6.13 -8.09
N ALA A 51 5.08 -6.06 -6.79
CA ALA A 51 5.81 -5.26 -5.82
C ALA A 51 7.30 -5.66 -5.76
N ALA A 52 7.60 -6.96 -5.78
CA ALA A 52 8.99 -7.45 -5.78
C ALA A 52 9.75 -7.00 -7.04
N SER A 53 9.11 -7.05 -8.20
CA SER A 53 9.71 -6.65 -9.48
C SER A 53 9.92 -5.15 -9.57
N VAL A 54 8.94 -4.34 -9.15
CA VAL A 54 9.06 -2.87 -9.08
C VAL A 54 10.17 -2.47 -8.10
N TYR A 55 10.23 -3.09 -6.92
CA TYR A 55 11.27 -2.82 -5.93
C TYR A 55 12.67 -3.09 -6.48
N ARG A 56 12.87 -4.24 -7.15
CA ARG A 56 14.17 -4.57 -7.78
C ARG A 56 14.57 -3.52 -8.81
N ARG A 57 13.64 -3.13 -9.69
CA ARG A 57 13.89 -2.11 -10.71
C ARG A 57 14.29 -0.76 -10.09
N GLN A 58 13.53 -0.28 -9.12
CA GLN A 58 13.82 0.98 -8.42
C GLN A 58 15.19 0.95 -7.72
N LYS A 59 15.54 -0.19 -7.10
CA LYS A 59 16.84 -0.37 -6.46
C LYS A 59 17.98 -0.29 -7.49
N THR A 60 17.85 -0.96 -8.62
CA THR A 60 18.83 -0.91 -9.71
C THR A 60 18.97 0.51 -10.30
N GLU A 61 17.86 1.18 -10.55
CA GLU A 61 17.85 2.56 -11.06
C GLU A 61 18.50 3.54 -10.07
N SER A 62 18.20 3.39 -8.77
CA SER A 62 18.80 4.20 -7.72
C SER A 62 20.31 4.01 -7.62
N GLU A 63 20.81 2.77 -7.67
CA GLU A 63 22.24 2.49 -7.67
C GLU A 63 22.95 3.03 -8.92
N ARG A 64 22.31 2.90 -10.10
CA ARG A 64 22.85 3.47 -11.34
C ARG A 64 23.01 4.98 -11.24
N LYS A 65 21.98 5.67 -10.74
CA LYS A 65 22.01 7.13 -10.53
C LYS A 65 23.06 7.55 -9.50
N ARG A 66 23.25 6.75 -8.44
CA ARG A 66 24.28 6.99 -7.44
C ARG A 66 25.68 6.92 -8.04
N ARG A 67 25.98 5.90 -8.85
CA ARG A 67 27.29 5.76 -9.53
C ARG A 67 27.54 6.89 -10.50
N SER A 68 26.56 7.25 -11.34
CA SER A 68 26.72 8.35 -12.30
C SER A 68 26.97 9.70 -11.64
N THR A 69 26.49 9.94 -10.42
CA THR A 69 26.74 11.19 -9.69
C THR A 69 28.11 11.24 -9.02
N VAL A 70 28.73 10.08 -8.76
CA VAL A 70 30.06 9.96 -8.13
C VAL A 70 31.17 10.01 -9.18
N ASP A 71 30.91 9.49 -10.37
CA ASP A 71 31.85 9.50 -11.49
C ASP A 71 31.80 10.80 -12.33
N SER A 72 30.97 11.79 -11.92
CA SER A 72 30.90 13.14 -12.50
C SER A 72 31.63 14.17 -11.65
#